data_AF-A0A978THV3-F1
#
_entry.id   AF-A0A978THV3-F1
#
_cell.length_a   1.000
_cell.length_b   1.000
_cell.length_c   1.000
_cell.angle_alpha   90.00
_cell.angle_beta   90.00
_cell.angle_gamma   90.00
#
_symmetry.space_group_name_H-M   'P 1'
#
loop_
_entity.id
_entity.type
_entity.pdbx_description
1 polymer ?
#
loop_
_entity_poly.entity_id
_entity_poly.type
_entity_poly.pdbx_seq_one_letter_code
_entity_poly.pdbx_strand_id
1 'polypeptide(L)'
;MRLFKDLLKPLRGWGVALLIALATLGWPGAGWADKVASPLVFSGDEGAIAVISLYETTPEAQSDGVKALLKTSKSFYKKVPGFQSFALFSSVDGQRILELTQWQSQA
;
A
#
# COMPACT_ATOMS: atom_id res chain seq x y z
N MET A 1 46.60 32.32 11.01
CA MET A 1 45.13 32.16 11.08
C MET A 1 44.37 33.27 10.31
N ARG A 2 44.80 33.62 9.09
CA ARG A 2 44.09 34.57 8.20
C ARG A 2 43.66 33.94 6.86
N LEU A 3 44.26 32.80 6.46
CA LEU A 3 43.93 32.13 5.19
C LEU A 3 42.54 31.48 5.13
N PHE A 4 41.96 31.05 6.27
CA PHE A 4 40.69 30.31 6.27
C PHE A 4 39.44 31.21 6.13
N LYS A 5 39.56 32.50 6.46
CA LYS A 5 38.43 33.46 6.37
C LYS A 5 38.16 33.95 4.95
N ASP A 6 39.15 33.91 4.07
CA ASP A 6 39.01 34.36 2.68
C ASP A 6 38.53 33.25 1.73
N LEU A 7 38.62 31.99 2.15
CA LEU A 7 38.17 30.83 1.36
C LEU A 7 36.64 30.62 1.39
N LEU A 8 35.93 31.27 2.31
CA LEU A 8 34.47 31.14 2.48
C LEU A 8 33.67 32.35 1.97
N LYS A 9 34.33 33.40 1.45
CA LYS A 9 33.65 34.60 0.95
C LYS A 9 32.79 34.39 -0.33
N PRO A 10 33.07 33.47 -1.28
CA PRO A 10 32.22 33.33 -2.46
C PRO A 10 30.96 32.48 -2.22
N LEU A 11 30.84 31.81 -1.07
CA LEU A 11 29.75 30.87 -0.78
C LEU A 11 28.44 31.52 -0.33
N ARG A 12 28.40 32.85 -0.14
CA ARG A 12 27.23 33.55 0.41
C ARG A 12 26.05 33.69 -0.57
N GLY A 13 26.29 33.50 -1.88
CA GLY A 13 25.23 33.51 -2.90
C GLY A 13 24.76 32.13 -3.35
N TRP A 14 25.63 31.13 -3.24
CA TRP A 14 25.38 29.79 -3.80
C TRP A 14 24.56 28.90 -2.86
N GLY A 15 24.68 29.09 -1.54
CA GLY A 15 23.90 28.31 -0.57
C GLY A 15 22.39 28.52 -0.69
N VAL A 16 21.96 29.74 -1.01
CA VAL A 16 20.52 30.05 -1.21
C VAL A 16 20.01 29.44 -2.52
N ALA A 17 20.79 29.52 -3.59
CA ALA A 17 20.43 28.90 -4.87
C ALA A 17 20.34 27.36 -4.77
N LEU A 18 21.24 26.74 -4.00
CA LEU A 18 21.22 25.30 -3.76
C LEU A 18 20.02 24.86 -2.91
N LEU A 19 19.66 25.64 -1.89
CA LEU A 19 18.47 25.38 -1.06
C LEU A 19 17.17 25.57 -1.85
N ILE A 20 17.10 26.57 -2.75
CA ILE A 20 15.97 26.75 -3.66
C ILE A 20 15.89 25.58 -4.66
N ALA A 21 17.01 25.15 -5.22
CA ALA A 21 17.04 24.01 -6.14
C ALA A 21 16.61 22.69 -5.44
N LEU A 22 17.01 22.47 -4.19
CA LEU A 22 16.56 21.32 -3.41
C LEU A 22 15.07 21.41 -3.04
N ALA A 23 14.55 22.62 -2.79
CA ALA A 23 13.13 22.84 -2.50
C ALA A 23 12.23 22.67 -3.73
N THR A 24 12.72 22.97 -4.94
CA THR A 24 11.93 22.83 -6.18
C THR A 24 12.09 21.47 -6.86
N LEU A 25 13.22 20.77 -6.67
CA LEU A 25 13.46 19.43 -7.24
C LEU A 25 13.08 18.29 -6.28
N GLY A 26 12.83 18.59 -5.00
CA GLY A 26 12.74 17.60 -3.93
C GLY A 26 11.34 17.13 -3.55
N TRP A 27 10.27 17.70 -4.11
CA TRP A 27 8.95 17.08 -3.95
C TRP A 27 8.70 16.12 -5.10
N PRO A 28 8.76 14.79 -4.89
CA PRO A 28 8.06 13.90 -5.80
C PRO A 28 6.63 14.40 -5.83
N GLY A 29 6.20 14.91 -6.99
CA GLY A 29 4.81 15.31 -7.20
C GLY A 29 3.90 14.21 -6.67
N ALA A 30 2.76 14.60 -6.12
CA ALA A 30 1.78 13.73 -5.48
C ALA A 30 1.13 12.70 -6.45
N GLY A 31 1.88 12.08 -7.35
CA GLY A 31 1.44 10.97 -8.20
C GLY A 31 1.11 9.69 -7.43
N TRP A 32 1.26 9.70 -6.10
CA TRP A 32 0.74 8.68 -5.20
C TRP A 32 -0.75 8.89 -4.86
N ALA A 33 -1.30 10.09 -5.11
CA ALA A 33 -2.66 10.45 -4.71
C ALA A 33 -3.73 10.11 -5.78
N ASP A 34 -3.34 9.90 -7.04
CA ASP A 34 -4.30 9.74 -8.15
C ASP A 34 -4.97 8.36 -8.25
N LYS A 35 -4.57 7.40 -7.40
CA LYS A 35 -5.27 6.11 -7.30
C LYS A 35 -6.07 6.06 -6.02
N VAL A 36 -7.14 6.86 -5.96
CA VAL A 36 -8.20 6.62 -4.97
C VAL A 36 -8.75 5.23 -5.26
N ALA A 37 -8.33 4.26 -4.44
CA ALA A 37 -8.90 2.92 -4.50
C ALA A 37 -10.40 3.05 -4.27
N SER A 38 -11.22 2.48 -5.16
CA SER A 38 -12.66 2.42 -4.92
C SER A 38 -12.91 1.80 -3.55
N PRO A 39 -13.78 2.41 -2.72
CA PRO A 39 -14.05 1.87 -1.40
C PRO A 39 -14.58 0.44 -1.55
N LEU A 40 -14.05 -0.47 -0.75
CA LEU A 40 -14.59 -1.82 -0.64
C LEU A 40 -15.87 -1.74 0.19
N VAL A 41 -17.01 -1.85 -0.48
CA VAL A 41 -18.32 -1.82 0.17
C VAL A 41 -18.75 -3.25 0.48
N PHE A 42 -19.01 -3.52 1.76
CA PHE A 42 -19.67 -4.75 2.19
C PHE A 42 -21.18 -4.52 2.25
N SER A 43 -21.95 -5.43 1.67
CA SER A 43 -23.41 -5.38 1.78
C SER A 43 -23.84 -5.59 3.24
N GLY A 44 -24.88 -4.87 3.66
CA GLY A 44 -25.57 -5.07 4.94
C GLY A 44 -26.86 -5.89 4.81
N ASP A 45 -27.10 -6.54 3.67
CA ASP A 45 -28.30 -7.34 3.43
C ASP A 45 -28.41 -8.50 4.44
N GLU A 46 -29.63 -8.82 4.92
CA GLU A 46 -29.91 -9.79 5.97
C GLU A 46 -29.47 -11.26 5.69
N GLY A 47 -28.93 -11.55 4.51
CA GLY A 47 -28.38 -12.87 4.16
C GLY A 47 -26.89 -12.90 3.83
N ALA A 48 -26.24 -11.73 3.69
CA ALA A 48 -24.85 -11.67 3.24
C ALA A 48 -23.90 -12.16 4.34
N ILE A 49 -22.96 -13.02 3.98
CA ILE A 49 -21.98 -13.59 4.91
C ILE A 49 -20.60 -13.04 4.63
N ALA A 50 -20.00 -12.44 5.65
CA ALA A 50 -18.59 -12.07 5.65
C ALA A 50 -17.75 -13.18 6.28
N VAL A 51 -16.69 -13.61 5.58
CA VAL A 51 -15.74 -14.61 6.06
C VAL A 51 -14.38 -13.95 6.21
N ILE A 52 -13.80 -14.07 7.40
CA ILE A 52 -12.43 -13.65 7.70
C ILE A 52 -11.56 -14.89 7.81
N SER A 53 -10.52 -14.96 6.98
CA SER A 53 -9.47 -15.98 7.06
C SER A 53 -8.17 -15.30 7.49
N LEU A 54 -7.51 -15.86 8.50
CA LEU A 54 -6.20 -15.41 8.97
C LEU A 54 -5.17 -16.48 8.65
N TYR A 55 -4.13 -16.09 7.92
CA TYR A 55 -3.01 -16.95 7.57
C TYR A 55 -1.77 -16.48 8.31
N GLU A 56 -1.14 -17.37 9.06
CA GLU A 56 0.19 -17.14 9.62
C GLU A 56 1.25 -17.31 8.54
N THR A 57 2.31 -16.51 8.63
CA THR A 57 3.40 -16.50 7.66
C THR A 57 4.69 -15.99 8.32
N THR A 58 5.75 -15.88 7.52
CA THR A 58 7.00 -15.22 7.90
C THR A 58 7.21 -14.00 7.02
N PRO A 59 8.04 -13.01 7.44
CA PRO A 59 8.32 -11.83 6.62
C PRO A 59 8.80 -12.16 5.20
N GLU A 60 9.55 -13.25 5.05
CA GLU A 60 10.08 -13.71 3.76
C GLU A 60 8.99 -14.32 2.86
N ALA A 61 7.97 -14.96 3.45
CA ALA A 61 6.94 -15.71 2.74
C ALA A 61 5.66 -14.89 2.47
N GLN A 62 5.42 -13.81 3.21
CA GLN A 62 4.15 -13.06 3.15
C GLN A 62 3.83 -12.57 1.74
N SER A 63 4.82 -12.04 1.02
CA SER A 63 4.63 -11.53 -0.34
C SER A 63 4.13 -12.59 -1.32
N ASP A 64 4.65 -13.81 -1.21
CA ASP A 64 4.25 -14.91 -2.08
C ASP A 64 2.90 -15.49 -1.67
N GLY A 65 2.59 -15.54 -0.37
CA GLY A 65 1.26 -15.86 0.14
C GLY A 65 0.20 -14.89 -0.39
N VAL A 66 0.49 -13.58 -0.36
CA VAL A 66 -0.39 -12.53 -0.89
C VAL A 66 -0.64 -12.73 -2.38
N LYS A 67 0.40 -12.99 -3.18
CA LYS A 67 0.27 -13.28 -4.62
C LYS A 67 -0.59 -14.52 -4.88
N ALA A 68 -0.42 -15.58 -4.09
CA ALA A 68 -1.19 -16.81 -4.22
C ALA A 68 -2.68 -16.55 -3.97
N LEU A 69 -3.03 -15.86 -2.88
CA LEU A 69 -4.42 -15.53 -2.54
C LEU A 69 -5.05 -14.58 -3.57
N LEU A 70 -4.32 -13.58 -4.05
CA LEU A 70 -4.77 -12.71 -5.14
C LEU A 70 -5.04 -13.49 -6.44
N LYS A 71 -4.21 -14.49 -6.75
CA LYS A 71 -4.43 -15.37 -7.89
C LYS A 71 -5.69 -16.20 -7.70
N THR A 72 -5.87 -16.83 -6.54
CA THR A 72 -7.06 -17.61 -6.18
C THR A 72 -8.33 -16.78 -6.32
N SER A 73 -8.34 -15.55 -5.81
CA SER A 73 -9.48 -14.64 -5.95
C SER A 73 -9.86 -14.41 -7.41
N LYS A 74 -8.87 -14.12 -8.26
CA LYS A 74 -9.10 -13.88 -9.70
C LYS A 74 -9.51 -15.14 -10.47
N SER A 75 -8.92 -16.29 -10.17
CA SER A 75 -9.11 -17.51 -10.97
C SER A 75 -10.29 -18.36 -10.51
N PHE A 76 -10.62 -18.31 -9.21
CA PHE A 76 -11.61 -19.17 -8.56
C PHE A 76 -12.79 -18.35 -8.03
N TYR A 77 -12.62 -17.50 -7.01
CA TYR A 77 -13.76 -16.84 -6.32
C TYR A 77 -14.66 -16.06 -7.26
N LYS A 78 -14.09 -15.30 -8.20
CA LYS A 78 -14.88 -14.56 -9.21
C LYS A 78 -15.80 -15.42 -10.09
N LYS A 79 -15.60 -16.74 -10.11
CA LYS A 79 -16.42 -17.69 -10.86
C LYS A 79 -17.40 -18.47 -9.98
N VAL A 80 -17.27 -18.38 -8.66
CA VAL A 80 -18.14 -19.09 -7.71
C VAL A 80 -19.45 -18.31 -7.59
N PRO A 81 -20.61 -18.93 -7.84
CA PRO A 81 -21.90 -18.30 -7.61
C PRO A 81 -22.03 -17.80 -6.18
N GLY A 82 -22.56 -16.60 -6.01
CA GLY A 82 -22.73 -15.98 -4.70
C GLY A 82 -21.51 -15.24 -4.16
N PHE A 83 -20.34 -15.28 -4.81
CA PHE A 83 -19.21 -14.43 -4.44
C PHE A 83 -19.52 -12.95 -4.73
N GLN A 84 -19.28 -12.07 -3.75
CA GLN A 84 -19.58 -10.64 -3.86
C GLN A 84 -18.32 -9.78 -3.82
N SER A 85 -17.48 -9.95 -2.80
CA SER A 85 -16.35 -9.06 -2.57
C SER A 85 -15.17 -9.77 -1.92
N PHE A 86 -13.97 -9.19 -2.09
CA PHE A 86 -12.71 -9.69 -1.55
C PHE A 86 -11.80 -8.53 -1.18
N ALA A 87 -11.19 -8.62 -0.01
CA ALA A 87 -10.11 -7.78 0.49
C ALA A 87 -8.97 -8.68 0.96
N LEU A 88 -7.75 -8.17 0.82
CA LEU A 88 -6.56 -8.83 1.34
C LEU A 88 -5.66 -7.80 2.01
N PHE A 89 -5.23 -8.11 3.22
CA PHE A 89 -4.38 -7.25 4.03
C PHE A 89 -3.13 -8.02 4.45
N SER A 90 -1.99 -7.39 4.26
CA SER A 90 -0.71 -7.85 4.81
C SER A 90 -0.49 -7.19 6.16
N SER A 91 -0.12 -7.96 7.18
CA SER A 91 0.36 -7.36 8.43
C SER A 91 1.68 -6.62 8.21
N VAL A 92 1.88 -5.53 8.95
CA VAL A 92 3.08 -4.69 8.86
C VAL A 92 4.33 -5.44 9.34
N ASP A 93 4.18 -6.36 10.28
CA ASP A 93 5.25 -7.20 10.82
C ASP A 93 5.63 -8.39 9.93
N GLY A 94 4.91 -8.59 8.81
CA GLY A 94 5.17 -9.70 7.90
C GLY A 94 4.69 -11.06 8.38
N GLN A 95 4.03 -11.18 9.55
CA GLN A 95 3.69 -12.48 10.15
C GLN A 95 2.30 -13.00 9.82
N ARG A 96 1.44 -12.17 9.22
CA ARG A 96 0.04 -12.53 8.95
C ARG A 96 -0.46 -11.99 7.63
N ILE A 97 -1.41 -12.70 7.05
CA ILE A 97 -2.24 -12.22 5.94
C ILE A 97 -3.70 -12.38 6.38
N LEU A 98 -4.49 -11.31 6.29
CA LEU A 98 -5.92 -11.34 6.54
C LEU A 98 -6.65 -11.26 5.21
N GLU A 99 -7.47 -12.25 4.93
CA GLU A 99 -8.39 -12.26 3.82
C GLU A 99 -9.81 -12.03 4.35
N LEU A 100 -10.53 -11.13 3.69
CA LEU A 100 -11.94 -10.85 3.99
C LEU A 100 -12.74 -11.06 2.70
N THR A 101 -13.69 -11.97 2.71
CA THR A 101 -14.59 -12.24 1.58
C THR A 101 -16.04 -12.04 1.97
N GLN A 102 -16.88 -11.69 1.00
CA GLN A 102 -18.32 -11.63 1.18
C GLN A 102 -19.05 -12.52 0.18
N TRP A 103 -20.09 -13.18 0.67
CA TRP A 103 -20.91 -14.16 -0.04
C TRP A 103 -22.39 -13.86 0.14
N GLN A 104 -23.22 -14.25 -0.83
CA GLN A 104 -24.65 -13.97 -0.83
C GLN A 104 -25.44 -14.71 0.27
N SER A 105 -25.00 -15.91 0.65
CA SER A 105 -25.63 -16.72 1.70
C SER A 105 -24.68 -17.82 2.19
N GLN A 106 -25.07 -18.53 3.25
CA GLN A 106 -24.46 -19.80 3.61
C GLN A 106 -24.84 -20.81 2.52
N ALA A 107 -23.86 -21.60 2.06
CA ALA A 107 -24.11 -22.72 1.15
C ALA A 107 -24.93 -23.82 1.84
#